data_AF-A0A6H1ZFN5-F1
#
_entry.id   AF-A0A6H1ZFN5-F1
#
_cell.length_a   1.000
_cell.length_b   1.000
_cell.length_c   1.000
_cell.angle_alpha   90.00
_cell.angle_beta   90.00
_cell.angle_gamma   90.00
#
_symmetry.space_group_name_H-M   'P 1'
#
loop_
_entity.id
_entity.type
_entity.pdbx_description
1 polymer ?
#
loop_
_entity_poly.entity_id
_entity_poly.type
_entity_poly.pdbx_seq_one_letter_code
_entity_poly.pdbx_strand_id
1 'polypeptide(L)'
;MGSCLDSKQNKNKYADMAGVRWKMASNQYAIDQFENGKAGKGSAMWSNGEKLYSYGTVILQRLDDGSVVGNITKYSMTTSKHQSQARVRGYVAHKLLTNIPMGTTDLMPYLIGGAE
;
A
#
# COMPACT_ATOMS: atom_id res chain seq x y z
N MET A 1 17.21 -15.39 -28.03
CA MET A 1 16.35 -14.19 -27.81
C MET A 1 14.92 -14.68 -27.95
N GLY A 2 14.01 -14.70 -26.98
CA GLY A 2 13.90 -13.99 -25.71
C GLY A 2 12.43 -13.58 -25.59
N SER A 3 11.59 -14.42 -24.97
CA SER A 3 10.21 -14.04 -24.61
C SER A 3 9.64 -15.01 -23.58
N CYS A 4 10.21 -14.98 -22.37
CA CYS A 4 9.50 -15.42 -21.17
C CYS A 4 8.65 -14.25 -20.67
N LEU A 5 7.33 -14.39 -20.73
CA LEU A 5 6.43 -14.33 -19.57
C LEU A 5 4.99 -14.16 -20.07
N ASP A 6 4.37 -15.33 -20.23
CA ASP A 6 2.94 -15.56 -20.33
C ASP A 6 2.18 -14.74 -19.27
N SER A 7 1.35 -13.82 -19.75
CA SER A 7 0.47 -12.99 -18.92
C SER A 7 -0.59 -13.87 -18.28
N LYS A 8 -0.25 -14.44 -17.11
CA LYS A 8 -1.22 -15.11 -16.25
C LYS A 8 -2.27 -14.11 -15.81
N GLN A 9 -3.44 -14.21 -16.43
CA GLN A 9 -4.71 -13.65 -16.01
C GLN A 9 -4.85 -13.77 -14.49
N ASN A 10 -4.73 -12.65 -13.75
CA ASN A 10 -5.05 -12.62 -12.34
C ASN A 10 -6.56 -12.57 -12.18
N LYS A 11 -7.18 -13.76 -12.25
CA LYS A 11 -8.59 -13.99 -11.94
C LYS A 11 -8.82 -13.71 -10.45
N ASN A 12 -9.03 -12.45 -10.08
CA ASN A 12 -9.51 -12.14 -8.74
C ASN A 12 -10.95 -11.64 -8.77
N LYS A 13 -11.83 -12.61 -8.51
CA LYS A 13 -13.28 -12.56 -8.36
C LYS A 13 -13.66 -11.68 -7.16
N TYR A 14 -13.92 -10.40 -7.39
CA TYR A 14 -14.56 -9.50 -6.40
C TYR A 14 -15.94 -9.01 -6.85
N ALA A 15 -16.66 -9.86 -7.58
CA ALA A 15 -18.09 -9.71 -7.78
C ALA A 15 -18.76 -10.90 -7.10
N ASP A 16 -19.31 -10.69 -5.91
CA ASP A 16 -20.71 -11.02 -5.62
C ASP A 16 -21.06 -10.59 -4.19
N MET A 17 -22.03 -9.68 -4.09
CA MET A 17 -22.64 -9.24 -2.85
C MET A 17 -23.79 -10.21 -2.49
N ALA A 18 -23.53 -11.25 -1.69
CA ALA A 18 -24.56 -11.98 -0.94
C ALA A 18 -23.95 -12.93 0.10
N GLY A 19 -24.18 -12.69 1.40
CA GLY A 19 -23.89 -13.65 2.48
C GLY A 19 -22.44 -13.63 3.01
N VAL A 20 -22.13 -12.67 3.88
CA VAL A 20 -20.76 -12.31 4.26
C VAL A 20 -20.11 -13.34 5.21
N ARG A 21 -19.61 -14.44 4.64
CA ARG A 21 -18.46 -15.16 5.18
C ARG A 21 -17.24 -14.29 4.86
N TRP A 22 -16.56 -13.74 5.88
CA TRP A 22 -15.36 -12.90 5.74
C TRP A 22 -14.22 -13.64 5.03
N LYS A 23 -14.29 -13.78 3.70
CA LYS A 23 -13.14 -14.14 2.88
C LYS A 23 -12.26 -12.90 2.87
N MET A 24 -11.11 -12.98 3.53
CA MET A 24 -10.15 -11.88 3.57
C MET A 24 -9.88 -11.40 2.14
N ALA A 25 -10.17 -10.13 1.86
CA ALA A 25 -9.92 -9.56 0.54
C ALA A 25 -8.41 -9.57 0.26
N SER A 26 -8.01 -9.58 -1.01
CA SER A 26 -6.59 -9.54 -1.37
C SER A 26 -5.95 -8.24 -0.87
N ASN A 27 -4.64 -8.25 -0.66
CA ASN A 27 -3.89 -7.01 -0.42
C ASN A 27 -4.06 -6.01 -1.58
N GLN A 28 -4.29 -6.51 -2.81
CA GLN A 28 -4.60 -5.65 -3.96
C GLN A 28 -5.87 -4.83 -3.74
N TYR A 29 -6.91 -5.42 -3.12
CA TYR A 29 -8.14 -4.70 -2.81
C TYR A 29 -7.87 -3.50 -1.89
N ALA A 30 -7.02 -3.65 -0.87
CA ALA A 30 -6.67 -2.53 0.00
C ALA A 30 -5.94 -1.40 -0.74
N ILE A 31 -5.07 -1.76 -1.70
CA ILE A 31 -4.37 -0.79 -2.57
C ILE A 31 -5.39 -0.06 -3.45
N ASP A 32 -6.27 -0.79 -4.13
CA ASP A 32 -7.29 -0.19 -5.00
C ASP A 32 -8.22 0.74 -4.20
N GLN A 33 -8.61 0.37 -2.98
CA GLN A 33 -9.42 1.24 -2.12
C GLN A 33 -8.67 2.51 -1.72
N PHE A 34 -7.38 2.43 -1.40
CA PHE A 34 -6.54 3.62 -1.15
C PHE A 34 -6.48 4.56 -2.37
N GLU A 35 -6.27 4.02 -3.57
CA GLU A 35 -6.23 4.81 -4.80
C GLU A 35 -7.55 5.54 -5.06
N ASN A 36 -8.68 4.89 -4.73
CA ASN A 36 -10.03 5.45 -4.84
C ASN A 36 -10.44 6.33 -3.64
N GLY A 37 -9.58 6.54 -2.65
CA GLY A 37 -9.91 7.34 -1.46
C GLY A 37 -10.94 6.68 -0.53
N LYS A 38 -11.03 5.35 -0.55
CA LYS A 38 -12.00 4.56 0.21
C LYS A 38 -11.32 3.69 1.27
N ALA A 39 -12.07 3.40 2.33
CA ALA A 39 -11.66 2.43 3.33
C ALA A 39 -11.84 1.00 2.82
N GLY A 40 -10.88 0.13 3.11
CA GLY A 40 -10.92 -1.26 2.67
C GLY A 40 -9.87 -2.11 3.34
N LYS A 41 -10.26 -3.33 3.75
CA LYS A 41 -9.38 -4.25 4.46
C LYS A 41 -9.10 -5.49 3.61
N GLY A 42 -7.83 -5.70 3.31
CA GLY A 42 -7.30 -6.93 2.74
C GLY A 42 -6.82 -7.90 3.82
N SER A 43 -6.04 -8.90 3.40
CA SER A 43 -5.53 -9.99 4.26
C SER A 43 -4.48 -9.51 5.27
N ALA A 44 -3.49 -8.74 4.80
CA ALA A 44 -2.42 -8.20 5.64
C ALA A 44 -2.27 -6.67 5.54
N MET A 45 -3.01 -6.08 4.62
CA MET A 45 -3.00 -4.64 4.35
C MET A 45 -4.41 -4.08 4.49
N TRP A 46 -4.51 -2.80 4.84
CA TRP A 46 -5.78 -2.11 4.89
C TRP A 46 -5.60 -0.62 4.64
N SER A 47 -6.63 0.00 4.08
CA SER A 47 -6.73 1.41 3.80
C SER A 47 -7.84 2.01 4.64
N ASN A 48 -7.65 3.23 5.14
CA ASN A 48 -8.74 4.06 5.69
C ASN A 48 -9.25 5.11 4.68
N GLY A 49 -8.74 5.11 3.45
CA GLY A 49 -9.03 6.08 2.39
C GLY A 49 -7.93 7.13 2.22
N GLU A 50 -7.19 7.46 3.28
CA GLU A 50 -6.11 8.46 3.26
C GLU A 50 -4.73 7.83 3.43
N LYS A 51 -4.67 6.67 4.08
CA LYS A 51 -3.48 5.98 4.50
C LYS A 51 -3.61 4.50 4.19
N LEU A 52 -2.54 3.91 3.69
CA LEU A 52 -2.41 2.49 3.45
C LEU A 52 -1.46 1.90 4.49
N TYR A 53 -1.93 0.89 5.20
CA TYR A 53 -1.22 0.21 6.27
C TYR A 53 -0.84 -1.21 5.85
N SER A 54 0.34 -1.64 6.27
CA SER A 54 0.82 -3.03 6.21
C SER A 54 1.21 -3.46 7.62
N TYR A 55 0.54 -4.48 8.16
CA TYR A 55 0.77 -4.97 9.54
C TYR A 55 0.82 -3.84 10.60
N GLY A 56 -0.04 -2.82 10.45
CA GLY A 56 -0.11 -1.69 11.38
C GLY A 56 0.91 -0.57 11.13
N THR A 57 1.86 -0.74 10.20
CA THR A 57 2.77 0.33 9.78
C THR A 57 2.25 1.00 8.52
N VAL A 58 2.26 2.33 8.47
CA VAL A 58 1.83 3.08 7.29
C VAL A 58 2.91 2.99 6.19
N ILE A 59 2.47 2.62 4.99
CA ILE A 59 3.32 2.49 3.81
C ILE A 59 3.04 3.54 2.74
N LEU A 60 1.82 4.05 2.65
CA LEU A 60 1.44 5.20 1.83
C LEU A 60 0.54 6.12 2.64
N GLN A 61 0.71 7.42 2.50
CA GLN A 61 -0.13 8.43 3.13
C GLN A 61 -0.37 9.57 2.16
N ARG A 62 -1.64 9.92 1.95
CA ARG A 62 -2.04 11.13 1.24
C ARG A 62 -1.92 12.33 2.18
N LEU A 63 -1.41 13.43 1.66
CA LEU A 63 -1.28 14.72 2.34
C LEU A 63 -2.43 15.63 1.94
N ASP A 64 -2.62 16.70 2.71
CA ASP A 64 -3.68 17.69 2.48
C ASP A 64 -3.52 18.44 1.14
N ASP A 65 -2.30 18.53 0.62
CA ASP A 65 -1.98 19.11 -0.70
C ASP A 65 -2.28 18.14 -1.87
N GLY A 66 -2.78 16.94 -1.59
CA GLY A 66 -3.03 15.88 -2.57
C GLY A 66 -1.81 15.04 -2.94
N SER A 67 -0.62 15.39 -2.45
CA SER A 67 0.58 14.59 -2.63
C SER A 67 0.48 13.28 -1.85
N VAL A 68 1.18 12.24 -2.32
CA VAL A 68 1.26 10.95 -1.63
C VAL A 68 2.69 10.68 -1.21
N VAL A 69 2.87 10.28 0.04
CA VAL A 69 4.16 9.96 0.64
C VAL A 69 4.27 8.46 0.84
N GLY A 70 5.40 7.89 0.44
CA GLY A 70 5.68 6.47 0.52
C GLY A 70 6.78 6.13 1.50
N ASN A 71 6.53 5.17 2.38
CA ASN A 71 7.55 4.60 3.27
C ASN A 71 8.28 3.45 2.54
N ILE A 72 9.56 3.67 2.24
CA ILE A 72 10.42 2.66 1.60
C ILE A 72 11.32 1.92 2.59
N THR A 73 11.17 2.17 3.90
CA THR A 73 11.95 1.49 4.94
C THR A 73 11.69 -0.02 4.90
N LYS A 74 12.76 -0.79 4.85
CA LYS A 74 12.70 -2.24 4.79
C LYS A 74 12.72 -2.83 6.19
N TYR A 75 11.59 -3.39 6.61
CA TYR A 75 11.48 -4.09 7.91
C TYR A 75 11.59 -5.60 7.79
N SER A 76 11.11 -6.17 6.68
CA SER A 76 11.12 -7.61 6.43
C SER A 76 10.98 -7.88 4.93
N MET A 77 11.25 -9.12 4.52
CA MET A 77 10.98 -9.59 3.14
C MET A 77 9.51 -9.41 2.75
N THR A 78 8.58 -9.67 3.68
CA THR A 78 7.14 -9.54 3.44
C THR A 78 6.74 -8.08 3.25
N THR A 79 7.24 -7.17 4.09
CA THR A 79 6.96 -5.74 3.93
C THR A 79 7.54 -5.19 2.63
N SER A 80 8.72 -5.66 2.21
CA SER A 80 9.28 -5.31 0.89
C SER A 80 8.41 -5.79 -0.27
N LYS A 81 7.81 -6.98 -0.17
CA LYS A 81 6.84 -7.45 -1.16
C LYS A 81 5.59 -6.57 -1.20
N HIS A 82 5.07 -6.16 -0.05
CA HIS A 82 3.93 -5.24 0.03
C HIS A 82 4.24 -3.86 -0.55
N GLN A 83 5.42 -3.31 -0.29
CA GLN A 83 5.87 -2.03 -0.86
C GLN A 83 6.01 -2.12 -2.39
N SER A 84 6.53 -3.24 -2.90
CA SER A 84 6.60 -3.50 -4.34
C SER A 84 5.22 -3.62 -4.95
N GLN A 85 4.31 -4.39 -4.30
CA GLN A 85 2.94 -4.58 -4.76
C GLN A 85 2.13 -3.27 -4.76
N ALA A 86 2.27 -2.45 -3.72
CA ALA A 86 1.66 -1.12 -3.63
C ALA A 86 2.34 -0.07 -4.53
N ARG A 87 3.33 -0.48 -5.34
CA ARG A 87 4.06 0.39 -6.26
C ARG A 87 4.56 1.67 -5.58
N VAL A 88 5.04 1.55 -4.33
CA VAL A 88 5.54 2.69 -3.54
C VAL A 88 6.64 3.44 -4.33
N ARG A 89 7.50 2.70 -5.04
CA ARG A 89 8.56 3.26 -5.90
C ARG A 89 8.14 3.46 -7.36
N GLY A 90 6.90 3.13 -7.70
CA GLY A 90 6.44 2.91 -9.07
C GLY A 90 5.77 4.13 -9.68
N TYR A 91 4.69 4.62 -9.09
CA TYR A 91 3.90 5.75 -9.64
C TYR A 91 3.01 6.45 -8.61
N VAL A 92 2.84 5.87 -7.41
CA VAL A 92 1.82 6.32 -6.44
C VAL A 92 2.39 7.34 -5.45
N ALA A 93 3.65 7.21 -5.02
CA ALA A 93 4.27 8.15 -4.09
C ALA A 93 5.04 9.25 -4.82
N HIS A 94 4.74 10.49 -4.45
CA HIS A 94 5.43 11.71 -4.90
C HIS A 94 6.70 11.96 -4.08
N LYS A 95 6.70 11.55 -2.81
CA LYS A 95 7.86 11.65 -1.89
C LYS A 95 8.12 10.31 -1.25
N LEU A 96 9.39 9.94 -1.12
CA LEU A 96 9.82 8.69 -0.50
C LEU A 96 10.55 8.99 0.81
N LEU A 97 10.15 8.30 1.88
CA LEU A 97 10.76 8.40 3.19
C LEU A 97 11.45 7.09 3.56
N THR A 98 12.59 7.22 4.24
CA THR A 98 13.36 6.12 4.80
C THR A 98 13.55 6.32 6.31
N ASN A 99 14.16 5.35 7.00
CA ASN A 99 14.40 5.37 8.45
C ASN A 99 13.13 5.55 9.32
N ILE A 100 11.98 5.11 8.84
CA ILE A 100 10.74 5.13 9.61
C ILE A 100 10.70 3.94 10.58
N PRO A 101 10.37 4.13 11.87
CA PRO A 101 10.17 3.02 12.80
C PRO A 101 9.00 2.11 12.41
N MET A 102 9.09 0.82 12.78
CA MET A 102 7.96 -0.09 12.63
C MET A 102 6.82 0.32 13.56
N GLY A 103 5.58 0.22 13.07
CA GLY A 103 4.38 0.60 13.83
C GLY A 103 4.01 2.08 13.69
N THR A 104 4.80 2.87 12.96
CA THR A 104 4.46 4.26 12.65
C THR A 104 3.14 4.34 11.89
N THR A 105 2.21 5.16 12.40
CA THR A 105 0.88 5.37 11.82
C THR A 105 0.74 6.71 11.10
N ASP A 106 1.77 7.56 11.17
CA ASP A 106 1.80 8.89 10.57
C ASP A 106 3.18 9.22 10.02
N LEU A 107 3.23 9.59 8.73
CA LEU A 107 4.45 9.98 8.03
C LEU A 107 4.73 11.48 8.10
N MET A 108 3.76 12.30 8.54
CA MET A 108 3.92 13.76 8.62
C MET A 108 5.18 14.21 9.39
N PRO A 109 5.52 13.65 10.57
CA PRO A 109 6.69 14.08 11.33
C PRO A 109 8.02 13.89 10.58
N TYR A 110 8.05 12.96 9.63
CA TYR A 110 9.25 12.55 8.90
C TYR A 110 9.43 13.30 7.58
N LEU A 111 8.43 14.09 7.15
CA LEU A 111 8.53 14.93 5.96
C LEU A 111 9.41 16.17 6.15
N ILE A 112 9.64 16.58 7.40
CA ILE A 112 10.33 17.83 7.75
C ILE A 112 11.86 17.61 7.86
N GLY A 113 12.34 16.36 7.85
CA GLY A 113 13.76 16.01 8.01
C GLY A 113 14.54 15.76 6.71
N GLY A 114 14.05 16.23 5.56
CA GLY A 114 14.66 15.99 4.23
C GLY A 114 15.63 17.06 3.74
N ALA A 115 16.36 17.74 4.64
CA ALA A 115 17.41 18.69 4.30
C ALA A 115 18.50 18.66 5.38
N GLU A 116 19.42 17.71 5.27
CA GLU A 116 20.80 17.84 5.77
C GLU A 116 21.76 17.34 4.70
#